data_AF-A0A9W9IWG0-F1
#
_entry.id   AF-A0A9W9IWG0-F1
#
_cell.length_a   1.000
_cell.length_b   1.000
_cell.length_c   1.000
_cell.angle_alpha   90.00
_cell.angle_beta   90.00
_cell.angle_gamma   90.00
#
_symmetry.space_group_name_H-M   'P 1'
#
loop_
_entity.id
_entity.type
_entity.pdbx_description
1 polymer ?
#
loop_
_entity_poly.entity_id
_entity_poly.type
_entity_poly.pdbx_seq_one_letter_code
_entity_poly.pdbx_strand_id
1 'polypeptide(L)'
;MKITYDGLTNEDHEAINDDTKPIIIHDYPFTYDQFRLQRHCPDYDPSKASSGGFIQWKTYFDDEDNQGWRIIDEPDVEVNVTDPEFFRSLKPGESFVRKNRLEYFDLHPDTVVGDTYRYQYCGGRVDWWIWGDCEEHMKTVVKLPCWLHGSVVDPADNNGRPVIMVPSSNFVEFTVVE
;
A
#
# COMPACT_ATOMS: atom_id res chain seq x y z
N MET A 1 -7.36 -5.56 1.43
CA MET A 1 -7.66 -4.20 1.94
C MET A 1 -8.90 -3.66 1.22
N LYS A 2 -9.77 -2.93 1.91
CA LYS A 2 -10.91 -2.21 1.33
C LYS A 2 -10.80 -0.73 1.73
N ILE A 3 -10.95 0.17 0.77
CA ILE A 3 -11.14 1.61 1.02
C ILE A 3 -12.51 2.00 0.49
N THR A 4 -13.18 2.91 1.18
CA THR A 4 -14.44 3.52 0.74
C THR A 4 -14.20 5.02 0.66
N TYR A 5 -14.63 5.63 -0.44
CA TYR A 5 -14.66 7.09 -0.55
C TYR A 5 -16.04 7.59 -0.15
N ASP A 6 -16.18 8.11 1.06
CA ASP A 6 -17.48 8.58 1.57
C ASP A 6 -17.88 9.96 1.06
N GLY A 7 -16.95 10.66 0.40
CA GLY A 7 -17.17 12.02 -0.04
C GLY A 7 -16.54 13.09 0.87
N LEU A 8 -16.98 14.34 0.70
CA LEU A 8 -16.76 15.40 1.66
C LEU A 8 -17.63 15.12 2.89
N THR A 9 -17.01 15.03 4.05
CA THR A 9 -17.70 14.84 5.32
C THR A 9 -17.63 16.08 6.19
N ASN A 10 -18.63 16.27 7.06
CA ASN A 10 -18.55 17.26 8.14
C ASN A 10 -17.62 16.75 9.27
N GLU A 11 -17.53 17.52 10.37
CA GLU A 11 -16.72 17.15 11.54
C GLU A 11 -17.20 15.85 12.22
N ASP A 12 -18.47 15.47 12.02
CA ASP A 12 -19.08 14.25 12.55
C ASP A 12 -18.94 13.05 11.61
N HIS A 13 -18.15 13.18 10.53
CA HIS A 13 -17.95 12.17 9.48
C HIS A 13 -19.22 11.82 8.68
N GLU A 14 -20.22 12.69 8.67
CA GLU A 14 -21.42 12.53 7.86
C GLU A 14 -21.21 13.15 6.47
N ALA A 15 -21.67 12.45 5.42
CA ALA A 15 -21.56 12.91 4.04
C ALA A 15 -22.35 14.22 3.81
N ILE A 16 -21.69 15.22 3.25
CA ILE A 16 -22.30 16.49 2.85
C ILE A 16 -22.90 16.28 1.46
N ASN A 17 -24.21 16.01 1.42
CA ASN A 17 -24.91 15.42 0.27
C ASN A 17 -25.11 16.29 -0.98
N ASP A 18 -24.79 17.58 -0.97
CA ASP A 18 -25.30 18.45 -2.04
C ASP A 18 -24.38 18.62 -3.27
N ASP A 19 -23.11 18.17 -3.26
CA ASP A 19 -22.27 18.30 -4.49
C ASP A 19 -20.96 17.46 -4.47
N THR A 20 -21.01 16.24 -3.92
CA THR A 20 -19.78 15.49 -3.70
C THR A 20 -19.22 14.91 -5.01
N LYS A 21 -18.05 15.41 -5.43
CA LYS A 21 -17.41 15.01 -6.68
C LYS A 21 -16.75 13.64 -6.57
N PRO A 22 -16.66 12.87 -7.67
CA PRO A 22 -15.76 11.74 -7.74
C PRO A 22 -14.31 12.15 -7.47
N ILE A 23 -13.48 11.20 -7.08
CA ILE A 23 -12.05 11.38 -6.88
C ILE A 23 -11.27 10.37 -7.70
N ILE A 24 -10.16 10.79 -8.28
CA ILE A 24 -9.14 9.90 -8.83
C ILE A 24 -7.93 9.95 -7.90
N ILE A 25 -7.50 8.79 -7.41
CA ILE A 25 -6.34 8.63 -6.54
C ILE A 25 -5.28 7.78 -7.20
N HIS A 26 -4.01 8.11 -6.94
CA HIS A 26 -2.90 7.23 -7.26
C HIS A 26 -2.89 6.02 -6.30
N ASP A 27 -2.87 4.80 -6.84
CA ASP A 27 -3.13 3.57 -6.08
C ASP A 27 -1.88 2.86 -5.55
N TYR A 28 -0.69 3.41 -5.81
CA TYR A 28 0.60 2.93 -5.31
C TYR A 28 0.64 2.58 -3.81
N PRO A 29 0.03 3.35 -2.88
CA PRO A 29 0.07 3.00 -1.46
C PRO A 29 -0.69 1.73 -1.09
N PHE A 30 -1.35 1.11 -2.05
CA PHE A 30 -2.10 -0.13 -1.87
C PHE A 30 -1.38 -1.31 -2.52
N THR A 31 -0.17 -1.15 -3.04
CA THR A 31 0.64 -2.24 -3.64
C THR A 31 1.24 -3.15 -2.57
N TYR A 32 1.88 -4.23 -3.02
CA TYR A 32 2.48 -5.25 -2.17
C TYR A 32 3.50 -4.67 -1.18
N ASP A 33 4.22 -3.61 -1.57
CA ASP A 33 5.28 -2.97 -0.76
C ASP A 33 4.79 -2.41 0.58
N GLN A 34 3.48 -2.13 0.68
CA GLN A 34 2.87 -1.64 1.92
C GLN A 34 2.34 -2.77 2.81
N PHE A 35 2.59 -4.02 2.46
CA PHE A 35 2.23 -5.17 3.29
C PHE A 35 3.47 -5.78 3.93
N ARG A 36 3.31 -6.26 5.15
CA ARG A 36 4.39 -6.85 5.92
C ARG A 36 3.97 -8.20 6.47
N LEU A 37 4.78 -9.20 6.15
CA LEU A 37 4.71 -10.54 6.71
C LEU A 37 5.79 -10.67 7.80
N GLN A 38 5.42 -11.22 8.94
CA GLN A 38 6.33 -11.45 10.05
C GLN A 38 6.13 -12.88 10.57
N ARG A 39 7.22 -13.57 10.87
CA ARG A 39 7.19 -14.92 11.41
C ARG A 39 7.44 -14.89 12.91
N HIS A 40 6.74 -15.75 13.64
CA HIS A 40 7.05 -16.11 14.99
C HIS A 40 8.04 -17.28 14.97
N CYS A 41 9.29 -17.07 15.39
CA CYS A 41 10.31 -18.12 15.43
C CYS A 41 10.33 -18.79 16.82
N PRO A 42 9.95 -20.09 16.94
CA PRO A 42 10.02 -20.81 18.21
C PRO A 42 11.47 -21.07 18.66
N ASP A 43 12.41 -21.25 17.72
CA ASP A 43 13.82 -21.58 17.97
C ASP A 43 14.69 -20.37 18.39
N TYR A 44 14.06 -19.32 18.91
CA TYR A 44 14.78 -18.17 19.45
C TYR A 44 15.64 -18.61 20.63
N ASP A 45 16.96 -18.61 20.43
CA ASP A 45 17.95 -18.83 21.48
C ASP A 45 18.21 -17.50 22.22
N PRO A 46 17.63 -17.29 23.43
CA PRO A 46 17.83 -16.08 24.20
C PRO A 46 19.28 -15.89 24.66
N SER A 47 20.14 -16.93 24.56
CA SER A 47 21.56 -16.81 24.90
C SER A 47 22.37 -16.00 23.87
N LYS A 48 21.82 -15.80 22.66
CA LYS A 48 22.39 -14.92 21.61
C LYS A 48 21.78 -13.53 21.59
N ALA A 49 20.79 -13.26 22.43
CA ALA A 49 20.14 -11.97 22.54
C ALA A 49 20.87 -11.13 23.59
N SER A 50 21.58 -10.10 23.12
CA SER A 50 22.03 -9.03 24.00
C SER A 50 20.79 -8.32 24.56
N SER A 51 20.50 -8.60 25.83
CA SER A 51 19.37 -8.13 26.66
C SER A 51 18.11 -9.01 26.63
N GLY A 52 17.74 -9.51 27.80
CA GLY A 52 16.54 -10.30 28.03
C GLY A 52 15.28 -9.54 27.66
N GLY A 53 14.46 -10.15 26.81
CA GLY A 53 13.20 -9.59 26.35
C GLY A 53 12.37 -10.66 25.66
N PHE A 54 11.05 -10.52 25.78
CA PHE A 54 10.00 -11.44 25.38
C PHE A 54 10.08 -11.95 23.94
N ILE A 55 9.34 -13.05 23.69
CA ILE A 55 8.96 -13.63 22.40
C ILE A 55 8.90 -12.55 21.29
N GLN A 56 9.80 -12.62 20.31
CA GLN A 56 9.99 -11.55 19.32
C GLN A 56 9.50 -11.97 17.94
N TRP A 57 8.43 -11.33 17.45
CA TRP A 57 8.07 -11.36 16.03
C TRP A 57 9.18 -10.75 15.20
N LYS A 58 9.70 -11.49 14.23
CA LYS A 58 10.71 -10.98 13.30
C LYS A 58 10.05 -10.69 11.96
N THR A 59 10.29 -9.49 11.44
CA THR A 59 10.01 -9.21 10.04
C THR A 59 10.96 -10.05 9.22
N TYR A 60 10.42 -10.95 8.43
CA TYR A 60 11.19 -11.55 7.37
C TYR A 60 11.17 -10.55 6.22
N PHE A 61 12.28 -9.83 6.06
CA PHE A 61 12.60 -9.19 4.81
C PHE A 61 13.49 -10.17 4.06
N ASP A 62 13.21 -10.34 2.78
CA ASP A 62 14.29 -10.68 1.86
C ASP A 62 15.11 -9.41 1.71
N ASP A 63 16.13 -9.23 2.55
CA ASP A 63 17.07 -8.10 2.50
C ASP A 63 17.80 -8.04 1.14
N GLU A 64 17.60 -9.04 0.26
CA GLU A 64 18.14 -9.07 -1.09
C GLU A 64 17.38 -8.18 -2.09
N ASP A 65 16.12 -7.79 -1.84
CA ASP A 65 15.48 -6.72 -2.64
C ASP A 65 15.85 -5.34 -2.08
N ASN A 66 17.16 -5.14 -1.96
CA ASN A 66 17.74 -3.84 -1.69
C ASN A 66 17.55 -2.97 -2.93
N GLN A 67 16.40 -2.30 -3.02
CA GLN A 67 16.09 -1.31 -4.06
C GLN A 67 17.19 -0.23 -4.20
N GLY A 68 18.05 -0.07 -3.18
CA GLY A 68 19.19 0.86 -3.17
C GLY A 68 20.31 0.59 -4.18
N TRP A 69 20.27 -0.50 -4.96
CA TRP A 69 21.33 -0.81 -5.95
C TRP A 69 20.90 -0.70 -7.41
N ARG A 70 19.61 -0.43 -7.71
CA ARG A 70 19.19 -0.23 -9.09
C ARG A 70 19.32 1.26 -9.44
N ILE A 71 20.50 1.64 -9.94
CA ILE A 71 20.63 2.90 -10.69
C ILE A 71 19.93 2.68 -12.02
N ILE A 72 18.67 3.09 -12.10
CA ILE A 72 17.88 3.08 -13.32
C ILE A 72 17.83 4.52 -13.81
N ASP A 73 18.65 4.84 -14.81
CA ASP A 73 18.74 6.17 -15.43
C ASP A 73 17.73 6.34 -16.59
N GLU A 74 16.69 5.52 -16.63
CA GLU A 74 15.62 5.66 -17.63
C GLU A 74 14.72 6.85 -17.28
N PRO A 75 14.19 7.57 -18.28
CA PRO A 75 13.34 8.72 -18.05
C PRO A 75 11.99 8.31 -17.45
N ASP A 76 11.41 9.23 -16.66
CA ASP A 76 10.06 9.09 -16.14
C ASP A 76 9.03 8.87 -17.26
N VAL A 77 8.00 8.09 -16.96
CA VAL A 77 7.00 7.65 -17.92
C VAL A 77 5.72 8.45 -17.75
N GLU A 78 5.22 9.00 -18.85
CA GLU A 78 3.91 9.64 -18.91
C GLU A 78 2.79 8.59 -18.82
N VAL A 79 1.91 8.75 -17.85
CA VAL A 79 0.78 7.86 -17.57
C VAL A 79 -0.49 8.69 -17.49
N ASN A 80 -1.55 8.20 -18.13
CA ASN A 80 -2.86 8.81 -18.04
C ASN A 80 -3.51 8.47 -16.70
N VAL A 81 -4.11 9.45 -16.03
CA VAL A 81 -4.72 9.26 -14.71
C VAL A 81 -5.99 8.41 -14.75
N THR A 82 -6.52 8.11 -15.94
CA THR A 82 -7.63 7.16 -16.12
C THR A 82 -7.16 5.73 -16.29
N ASP A 83 -5.86 5.46 -16.28
CA ASP A 83 -5.32 4.10 -16.37
C ASP A 83 -5.59 3.33 -15.07
N PRO A 84 -6.42 2.25 -15.13
CA PRO A 84 -6.81 1.49 -13.95
C PRO A 84 -5.67 0.65 -13.34
N GLU A 85 -4.50 0.57 -13.99
CA GLU A 85 -3.30 -0.09 -13.45
C GLU A 85 -2.62 0.74 -12.35
N PHE A 86 -2.67 2.07 -12.45
CA PHE A 86 -1.96 2.99 -11.55
C PHE A 86 -2.90 3.91 -10.75
N PHE A 87 -4.12 4.13 -11.26
CA PHE A 87 -5.07 5.06 -10.68
C PHE A 87 -6.42 4.40 -10.41
N ARG A 88 -7.12 4.95 -9.43
CA ARG A 88 -8.47 4.52 -9.08
C ARG A 88 -9.41 5.72 -9.06
N SER A 89 -10.43 5.68 -9.92
CA SER A 89 -11.58 6.58 -9.82
C SER A 89 -12.60 5.98 -8.85
N LEU A 90 -13.11 6.81 -7.94
CA LEU A 90 -14.10 6.45 -6.94
C LEU A 90 -15.20 7.50 -6.90
N LYS A 91 -16.45 7.07 -7.03
CA LYS A 91 -17.62 7.90 -6.72
C LYS A 91 -17.90 7.92 -5.22
N PRO A 92 -18.59 8.93 -4.68
CA PRO A 92 -19.04 8.91 -3.29
C PRO A 92 -19.83 7.62 -2.97
N GLY A 93 -19.48 6.98 -1.86
CA GLY A 93 -19.99 5.67 -1.44
C GLY A 93 -19.35 4.46 -2.14
N GLU A 94 -18.53 4.66 -3.17
CA GLU A 94 -17.85 3.57 -3.87
C GLU A 94 -16.69 3.02 -3.04
N SER A 95 -16.45 1.71 -3.18
CA SER A 95 -15.35 1.04 -2.53
C SER A 95 -14.38 0.41 -3.51
N PHE A 96 -13.09 0.60 -3.27
CA PHE A 96 -12.04 -0.16 -3.92
C PHE A 96 -11.57 -1.29 -2.99
N VAL A 97 -11.45 -2.49 -3.54
CA VAL A 97 -10.98 -3.68 -2.82
C VAL A 97 -9.77 -4.25 -3.54
N ARG A 98 -8.62 -4.25 -2.86
CA ARG A 98 -7.44 -5.00 -3.30
C ARG A 98 -7.28 -6.27 -2.49
N LYS A 99 -7.14 -7.40 -3.18
CA LYS A 99 -6.89 -8.70 -2.58
C LYS A 99 -5.45 -9.09 -2.89
N ASN A 100 -4.65 -9.27 -1.85
CA ASN A 100 -3.35 -9.90 -1.97
C ASN A 100 -3.51 -11.35 -1.54
N ARG A 101 -2.91 -12.26 -2.30
CA ARG A 101 -2.81 -13.67 -1.93
C ARG A 101 -1.40 -13.88 -1.41
N LEU A 102 -1.32 -14.49 -0.24
CA LEU A 102 -0.06 -15.05 0.25
C LEU A 102 0.00 -16.48 -0.28
N GLU A 103 1.08 -16.79 -0.98
CA GLU A 103 1.40 -18.12 -1.47
C GLU A 103 2.55 -18.73 -0.66
N TYR A 104 2.79 -20.03 -0.85
CA TYR A 104 3.82 -20.75 -0.10
C TYR A 104 5.23 -20.15 -0.29
N PHE A 105 5.51 -19.59 -1.47
CA PHE A 105 6.79 -18.92 -1.76
C PHE A 105 6.96 -17.56 -1.07
N ASP A 106 5.89 -16.97 -0.54
CA ASP A 106 5.97 -15.74 0.28
C ASP A 106 6.37 -16.07 1.73
N LEU A 107 6.25 -17.34 2.13
CA LEU A 107 6.68 -17.81 3.44
C LEU A 107 8.20 -18.02 3.45
N HIS A 108 8.75 -18.16 4.66
CA HIS A 108 10.19 -18.36 4.79
C HIS A 108 10.59 -19.73 4.18
N PRO A 109 11.74 -19.88 3.50
CA PRO A 109 12.11 -21.16 2.87
C PRO A 109 12.19 -22.37 3.81
N ASP A 110 12.44 -22.15 5.10
CA ASP A 110 12.48 -23.18 6.16
C ASP A 110 11.17 -23.29 6.97
N THR A 111 10.07 -22.74 6.46
CA THR A 111 8.76 -22.82 7.12
C THR A 111 8.37 -24.27 7.37
N VAL A 112 7.95 -24.56 8.60
CA VAL A 112 7.47 -25.89 9.03
C VAL A 112 6.05 -25.81 9.57
N VAL A 113 5.37 -26.97 9.59
CA VAL A 113 4.06 -27.10 10.25
C VAL A 113 4.17 -26.66 11.71
N GLY A 114 3.23 -25.82 12.15
CA GLY A 114 3.22 -25.21 13.48
C GLY A 114 3.79 -23.79 13.53
N ASP A 115 4.50 -23.33 12.49
CA ASP A 115 4.95 -21.95 12.43
C ASP A 115 3.78 -20.99 12.36
N THR A 116 3.89 -19.87 13.09
CA THR A 116 2.87 -18.83 13.10
C THR A 116 3.41 -17.58 12.43
N TYR A 117 2.56 -16.98 11.60
CA TYR A 117 2.82 -15.75 10.87
C TYR A 117 1.80 -14.70 11.26
N ARG A 118 2.19 -13.44 11.12
CA ARG A 118 1.26 -12.31 11.11
C ARG A 118 1.47 -11.44 9.89
N TYR A 119 0.37 -10.97 9.33
CA TYR A 119 0.32 -10.17 8.13
C TYR A 119 -0.43 -8.87 8.39
N GLN A 120 0.10 -7.75 7.86
CA GLN A 120 -0.47 -6.43 8.08
C GLN A 120 -0.28 -5.55 6.86
N TYR A 121 -1.29 -4.71 6.57
CA TYR A 121 -1.11 -3.52 5.76
C TYR A 121 -0.52 -2.40 6.63
N CYS A 122 0.68 -1.94 6.33
CA CYS A 122 1.44 -0.97 7.12
C CYS A 122 0.86 0.45 7.09
N GLY A 123 -0.17 0.69 6.28
CA GLY A 123 -0.63 2.05 6.00
C GLY A 123 0.08 2.60 4.76
N GLY A 124 -0.24 3.82 4.39
CA GLY A 124 0.32 4.42 3.19
C GLY A 124 -0.04 5.88 3.05
N ARG A 125 0.59 6.52 2.07
CA ARG A 125 0.35 7.92 1.71
C ARG A 125 -0.05 7.99 0.25
N VAL A 126 -1.31 8.31 -0.03
CA VAL A 126 -1.73 8.70 -1.38
C VAL A 126 -1.11 10.05 -1.67
N ASP A 127 -0.05 10.01 -2.46
CA ASP A 127 0.79 11.13 -2.82
C ASP A 127 0.12 12.05 -3.85
N TRP A 128 -0.74 11.50 -4.70
CA TRP A 128 -1.41 12.26 -5.75
C TRP A 128 -2.90 11.92 -5.85
N TRP A 129 -3.73 12.95 -6.05
CA TRP A 129 -5.16 12.80 -6.30
C TRP A 129 -5.74 14.05 -6.99
N ILE A 130 -6.91 13.89 -7.61
CA ILE A 130 -7.67 14.98 -8.23
C ILE A 130 -9.19 14.74 -8.09
N TRP A 131 -9.96 15.82 -7.97
CA TRP A 131 -11.43 15.77 -8.03
C TRP A 131 -11.89 15.69 -9.47
N GLY A 132 -12.92 14.87 -9.74
CA GLY A 132 -13.48 14.65 -11.06
C GLY A 132 -13.48 13.17 -11.42
N ASP A 133 -14.24 12.82 -12.46
CA ASP A 133 -14.26 11.45 -12.99
C ASP A 133 -13.28 11.27 -14.16
N CYS A 134 -13.24 10.04 -14.70
CA CYS A 134 -12.38 9.73 -15.83
C CYS A 134 -12.76 10.47 -17.12
N GLU A 135 -14.03 10.88 -17.30
CA GLU A 135 -14.44 11.64 -18.49
C GLU A 135 -13.87 13.06 -18.42
N GLU A 136 -13.96 13.70 -17.25
CA GLU A 136 -13.36 15.01 -16.99
C GLU A 136 -11.82 14.99 -17.16
N HIS A 137 -11.19 13.88 -16.75
CA HIS A 137 -9.73 13.73 -16.74
C HIS A 137 -9.13 12.88 -17.86
N MET A 138 -9.87 12.62 -18.94
CA MET A 138 -9.42 11.79 -20.07
C MET A 138 -8.08 12.21 -20.71
N LYS A 139 -7.70 13.48 -20.57
CA LYS A 139 -6.46 14.08 -21.11
C LYS A 139 -5.45 14.43 -20.03
N THR A 140 -5.75 14.14 -18.77
CA THR A 140 -4.84 14.43 -17.67
C THR A 140 -3.77 13.34 -17.62
N VAL A 141 -2.52 13.78 -17.71
CA VAL A 141 -1.33 12.93 -17.71
C VAL A 141 -0.43 13.41 -16.57
N VAL A 142 0.19 12.45 -15.89
CA VAL A 142 1.23 12.67 -14.89
C VAL A 142 2.43 11.81 -15.22
N LYS A 143 3.56 12.04 -14.56
CA LYS A 143 4.74 11.19 -14.71
C LYS A 143 4.95 10.33 -13.47
N LEU A 144 5.19 9.05 -13.72
CA LEU A 144 5.68 8.08 -12.75
C LEU A 144 7.17 7.82 -13.00
N PRO A 145 7.93 7.36 -11.99
CA PRO A 145 9.31 6.93 -12.22
C PRO A 145 9.37 5.84 -13.28
N CYS A 146 10.54 5.64 -13.90
CA CYS A 146 10.71 4.68 -15.01
C CYS A 146 10.35 3.23 -14.67
N TRP A 147 10.43 2.82 -13.40
CA TRP A 147 9.99 1.50 -12.93
C TRP A 147 8.49 1.44 -12.58
N LEU A 148 7.73 2.52 -12.83
CA LEU A 148 6.27 2.69 -12.66
C LEU A 148 5.71 2.49 -11.24
N HIS A 149 6.50 1.94 -10.33
CA HIS A 149 6.13 1.64 -8.95
C HIS A 149 6.80 2.63 -7.99
N GLY A 150 6.25 3.85 -7.95
CA GLY A 150 6.68 4.90 -7.04
C GLY A 150 5.73 6.09 -7.08
N SER A 151 6.01 7.13 -6.30
CA SER A 151 5.18 8.33 -6.27
C SER A 151 5.16 9.08 -7.60
N VAL A 152 4.10 9.83 -7.87
CA VAL A 152 4.03 10.78 -8.98
C VAL A 152 5.14 11.81 -8.84
N VAL A 153 5.95 11.95 -9.90
CA VAL A 153 7.11 12.87 -9.91
C VAL A 153 6.79 14.20 -10.59
N ASP A 154 5.82 14.20 -11.52
CA ASP A 154 5.36 15.40 -12.22
C ASP A 154 3.83 15.33 -12.44
N PRO A 155 3.04 16.27 -11.92
CA PRO A 155 3.47 17.41 -11.10
C PRO A 155 3.98 16.99 -9.73
N ALA A 156 5.10 17.59 -9.32
CA ALA A 156 5.67 17.39 -7.99
C ALA A 156 4.74 17.94 -6.90
N ASP A 157 4.84 17.36 -5.70
CA ASP A 157 4.13 17.81 -4.49
C ASP A 157 2.60 17.90 -4.66
N ASN A 158 2.01 17.08 -5.53
CA ASN A 158 0.57 17.09 -5.83
C ASN A 158 0.03 18.49 -6.17
N ASN A 159 0.85 19.35 -6.79
CA ASN A 159 0.54 20.78 -7.00
C ASN A 159 0.17 21.54 -5.71
N GLY A 160 0.78 21.20 -4.57
CA GLY A 160 0.51 21.78 -3.26
C GLY A 160 -0.76 21.29 -2.57
N ARG A 161 -1.46 20.30 -3.13
CA ARG A 161 -2.61 19.66 -2.45
C ARG A 161 -2.14 18.77 -1.30
N PRO A 162 -2.93 18.66 -0.21
CA PRO A 162 -2.59 17.76 0.88
C PRO A 162 -2.55 16.31 0.40
N VAL A 163 -1.73 15.48 1.06
CA VAL A 163 -1.71 14.03 0.85
C VAL A 163 -2.82 13.35 1.66
N ILE A 164 -3.29 12.19 1.21
CA ILE A 164 -4.26 11.40 1.97
C ILE A 164 -3.49 10.30 2.71
N MET A 165 -3.61 10.29 4.04
CA MET A 165 -2.97 9.29 4.89
C MET A 165 -3.91 8.12 5.11
N VAL A 166 -3.42 6.91 4.84
CA VAL A 166 -4.14 5.67 5.06
C VAL A 166 -3.53 4.98 6.28
N PRO A 167 -4.30 4.73 7.35
CA PRO A 167 -3.78 4.10 8.55
C PRO A 167 -3.43 2.63 8.31
N SER A 168 -2.54 2.09 9.14
CA SER A 168 -2.24 0.67 9.16
C SER A 168 -3.47 -0.16 9.54
N SER A 169 -3.57 -1.37 9.00
CA SER A 169 -4.59 -2.33 9.43
C SER A 169 -4.24 -2.99 10.75
N ASN A 170 -5.18 -3.73 11.32
CA ASN A 170 -4.88 -4.74 12.33
C ASN A 170 -4.02 -5.86 11.72
N PHE A 171 -3.35 -6.63 12.58
CA PHE A 171 -2.69 -7.87 12.20
C PHE A 171 -3.70 -8.98 11.94
N VAL A 172 -3.44 -9.79 10.93
CA VAL A 172 -4.06 -11.10 10.74
C VAL A 172 -2.99 -12.15 11.05
N GLU A 173 -3.28 -13.04 11.98
CA GLU A 173 -2.36 -14.12 12.35
C GLU A 173 -2.85 -15.45 11.76
N PHE A 174 -1.91 -16.30 11.34
CA PHE A 174 -2.21 -17.63 10.84
C PHE A 174 -1.08 -18.61 11.18
N THR A 175 -1.42 -19.90 11.30
CA THR A 175 -0.48 -20.97 11.60
C THR A 175 -0.43 -21.94 10.42
N VAL A 176 0.76 -22.41 10.08
CA VAL A 176 0.99 -23.41 9.03
C VAL A 176 0.52 -24.78 9.52
N VAL A 177 -0.32 -25.43 8.74
CA VAL A 177 -0.91 -26.75 9.02
C VAL A 177 -0.56 -27.73 7.89
N GLU A 178 -0.72 -29.03 8.15
CA GLU A 178 -0.55 -30.10 7.14
C GLU A 178 -1.46 -29.94 5.91
#